data_AF-A0A8T5RJS7-F1
#
_entry.id   AF-A0A8T5RJS7-F1
#
_cell.length_a   1.000
_cell.length_b   1.000
_cell.length_c   1.000
_cell.angle_alpha   90.00
_cell.angle_beta   90.00
_cell.angle_gamma   90.00
#
_symmetry.space_group_name_H-M   'P 1'
#
loop_
_entity.id
_entity.type
_entity.pdbx_description
1 polymer ?
#
loop_
_entity_poly.entity_id
_entity_poly.type
_entity_poly.pdbx_seq_one_letter_code
_entity_poly.pdbx_strand_id
1 'polypeptide(L)'
;MIVLEKGYKELLDSPTAMDILGIGIVSITERNSNLIYNKGISRSLMNDLIKLYRSDILEKKEGKLIDLLGLFTVSIHFYSFDTESIAIFYFAEKDTHTDYDVMCSTSRTLAKMCCSNVPLSSINNTCNKIIPNFEGLSALFVVSTTGHTLFTKIRPDKASISENHIQIGGFLSAILMFSNEIIAKNSGDTLQAINFGGQQFIISVKEDIIFAYLVDNSAKSDNFKRYTDLIAEEFLDQFRDSVKNFNGDLMQFVGFKLVVDKYFL
;
A
#
# COMPACT_ATOMS: atom_id res chain seq x y z
N MET A 1 35.48 31.10 -5.08
CA MET A 1 34.63 31.81 -4.09
C MET A 1 33.91 30.75 -3.28
N ILE A 2 34.38 30.50 -2.06
CA ILE A 2 33.81 29.49 -1.16
C ILE A 2 32.73 30.21 -0.37
N VAL A 3 31.46 29.90 -0.63
CA VAL A 3 30.36 30.34 0.21
C VAL A 3 30.16 29.25 1.26
N LEU A 4 30.70 29.50 2.45
CA LEU A 4 30.34 28.78 3.67
C LEU A 4 28.97 29.30 4.11
N GLU A 5 27.89 28.60 3.78
CA GLU A 5 26.60 28.85 4.43
C GLU A 5 26.63 28.27 5.84
N LYS A 6 26.82 29.18 6.79
CA LYS A 6 26.56 28.99 8.21
C LYS A 6 25.07 28.78 8.43
N GLY A 7 24.74 27.79 9.26
CA GLY A 7 23.48 27.77 10.00
C GLY A 7 22.69 26.48 9.80
N TYR A 8 23.21 25.38 10.35
CA TYR A 8 22.38 24.25 10.75
C TYR A 8 21.40 24.75 11.82
N LYS A 9 20.24 25.26 11.38
CA LYS A 9 19.11 25.60 12.22
C LYS A 9 18.06 24.53 11.99
N GLU A 10 17.53 24.01 13.09
CA GLU A 10 16.50 22.98 13.18
C GLU A 10 15.47 23.05 12.05
N LEU A 11 15.57 22.15 11.07
CA LEU A 11 14.42 21.69 10.31
C LEU A 11 14.02 20.34 10.89
N LEU A 12 13.49 20.42 12.12
CA LEU A 12 12.64 19.39 12.73
C LEU A 12 11.19 19.61 12.28
N ASP A 13 10.99 19.91 11.00
CA ASP A 13 9.66 19.84 10.43
C ASP A 13 9.41 18.37 10.11
N SER A 14 8.45 17.80 10.83
CA SER A 14 7.91 16.48 10.57
C SER A 14 7.60 16.32 9.07
N PRO A 15 7.75 15.11 8.48
CA PRO A 15 7.50 14.91 7.07
C PRO A 15 6.15 15.49 6.69
N THR A 16 6.13 16.41 5.74
CA THR A 16 4.91 16.96 5.17
C THR A 16 4.34 15.95 4.17
N ALA A 17 3.03 15.96 3.97
CA ALA A 17 2.41 15.13 2.92
C ALA A 17 3.04 15.47 1.57
N MET A 18 3.41 14.45 0.81
CA MET A 18 3.99 14.59 -0.52
C MET A 18 2.98 14.16 -1.57
N ASP A 19 3.02 14.81 -2.73
CA ASP A 19 2.27 14.38 -3.91
C ASP A 19 3.00 13.22 -4.59
N ILE A 20 2.98 12.07 -3.92
CA ILE A 20 3.56 10.81 -4.40
C ILE A 20 2.54 9.70 -4.30
N LEU A 21 2.69 8.75 -5.20
CA LEU A 21 1.89 7.55 -5.29
C LEU A 21 2.37 6.47 -4.31
N GLY A 22 3.67 6.38 -4.03
CA GLY A 22 4.18 5.28 -3.21
C GLY A 22 5.57 5.54 -2.65
N ILE A 23 5.88 4.83 -1.56
CA ILE A 23 7.19 4.83 -0.93
C ILE A 23 7.60 3.39 -0.58
N GLY A 24 8.86 3.05 -0.84
CA GLY A 24 9.50 1.80 -0.47
C GLY A 24 10.83 2.04 0.22
N ILE A 25 11.13 1.31 1.29
CA ILE A 25 12.40 1.37 2.01
C ILE A 25 13.01 -0.02 1.99
N VAL A 26 14.23 -0.12 1.49
CA VAL A 26 14.92 -1.38 1.25
C VAL A 26 16.31 -1.31 1.86
N SER A 27 16.65 -2.35 2.62
CA SER A 27 18.02 -2.66 3.00
C SER A 27 18.66 -3.50 1.91
N ILE A 28 19.82 -3.09 1.42
CA ILE A 28 20.55 -3.76 0.33
C ILE A 28 21.97 -4.04 0.81
N THR A 29 22.37 -5.30 0.76
CA THR A 29 23.77 -5.74 0.96
C THR A 29 24.28 -6.31 -0.37
N GLU A 30 25.56 -6.71 -0.46
CA GLU A 30 26.07 -7.37 -1.67
C GLU A 30 25.31 -8.66 -2.04
N ARG A 31 24.82 -9.39 -1.03
CA ARG A 31 24.20 -10.71 -1.23
C ARG A 31 22.68 -10.68 -1.26
N ASN A 32 22.08 -9.86 -0.42
CA ASN A 32 20.65 -9.88 -0.17
C ASN A 32 20.03 -8.48 -0.28
N SER A 33 18.70 -8.45 -0.35
CA SER A 33 17.89 -7.25 -0.13
C SER A 33 16.71 -7.59 0.77
N ASN A 34 16.41 -6.72 1.71
CA ASN A 34 15.28 -6.85 2.62
C ASN A 34 14.35 -5.64 2.50
N LEU A 35 13.07 -5.88 2.20
CA LEU A 35 12.06 -4.84 2.18
C LEU A 35 11.68 -4.48 3.62
N ILE A 36 12.07 -3.28 4.06
CA ILE A 36 11.77 -2.76 5.41
C ILE A 36 10.35 -2.22 5.47
N TYR A 37 9.96 -1.44 4.45
CA TYR A 37 8.65 -0.81 4.37
C TYR A 37 8.23 -0.65 2.91
N ASN A 38 6.93 -0.77 2.66
CA ASN A 38 6.31 -0.37 1.41
C ASN A 38 4.89 0.12 1.68
N LYS A 39 4.50 1.18 0.97
CA LYS A 39 3.12 1.67 0.88
C LYS A 39 2.91 2.29 -0.49
N GLY A 40 1.78 2.00 -1.14
CA GLY A 40 1.48 2.54 -2.46
C GLY A 40 2.25 1.86 -3.60
N ILE A 41 3.04 0.83 -3.32
CA ILE A 41 3.80 0.07 -4.32
C ILE A 41 3.65 -1.41 -3.97
N SER A 42 3.15 -2.21 -4.92
CA SER A 42 2.98 -3.65 -4.72
C SER A 42 4.33 -4.31 -4.43
N ARG A 43 4.28 -5.43 -3.70
CA ARG A 43 5.50 -6.14 -3.30
C ARG A 43 6.23 -6.72 -4.50
N SER A 44 5.50 -7.25 -5.47
CA SER A 44 6.03 -7.71 -6.76
C SER A 44 6.79 -6.61 -7.49
N LEU A 45 6.18 -5.45 -7.71
CA LEU A 45 6.82 -4.31 -8.37
C LEU A 45 8.06 -3.84 -7.61
N MET A 46 7.99 -3.76 -6.27
CA MET A 46 9.13 -3.38 -5.45
C MET A 46 10.30 -4.36 -5.63
N ASN A 47 10.06 -5.67 -5.69
CA ASN A 47 11.11 -6.65 -5.94
C ASN A 47 11.78 -6.47 -7.31
N ASP A 48 11.01 -6.10 -8.33
CA ASP A 48 11.54 -5.87 -9.67
C ASP A 48 12.36 -4.57 -9.73
N LEU A 49 11.91 -3.50 -9.06
CA LEU A 49 12.68 -2.26 -8.90
C LEU A 49 14.00 -2.52 -8.16
N ILE A 50 13.96 -3.29 -7.06
CA ILE A 50 15.17 -3.64 -6.32
C ILE A 50 16.17 -4.34 -7.24
N LYS A 51 15.73 -5.33 -8.02
CA LYS A 51 16.62 -6.04 -8.97
C LYS A 51 17.20 -5.11 -10.02
N LEU A 52 16.37 -4.20 -10.56
CA LEU A 52 16.76 -3.29 -11.62
C LEU A 52 17.86 -2.32 -11.19
N TYR A 53 17.74 -1.70 -10.02
CA TYR A 53 18.65 -0.64 -9.57
C TYR A 53 19.75 -1.10 -8.61
N ARG A 54 19.80 -2.40 -8.27
CA ARG A 54 20.73 -2.94 -7.26
C ARG A 54 22.19 -2.58 -7.55
N SER A 55 22.63 -2.76 -8.79
CA SER A 55 24.02 -2.53 -9.18
C SER A 55 24.40 -1.06 -9.00
N ASP A 56 23.57 -0.15 -9.50
CA ASP A 56 23.81 1.31 -9.40
C ASP A 56 23.86 1.79 -7.94
N ILE A 57 23.02 1.21 -7.07
CA ILE A 57 22.98 1.53 -5.64
C ILE A 57 24.25 1.06 -4.93
N LEU A 58 24.77 -0.13 -5.26
CA LEU A 58 25.94 -0.71 -4.61
C LEU A 58 27.28 -0.10 -5.08
N GLU A 59 27.32 0.51 -6.26
CA GLU A 59 28.54 1.14 -6.80
C GLU A 59 28.92 2.45 -6.10
N LYS A 60 27.97 3.10 -5.41
CA LYS A 60 28.16 4.44 -4.84
C LYS A 60 27.78 4.47 -3.37
N LYS A 61 28.53 5.24 -2.57
CA LYS A 61 28.26 5.42 -1.13
C LYS A 61 26.95 6.16 -0.84
N GLU A 62 26.60 7.10 -1.69
CA GLU A 62 25.32 7.81 -1.62
C GLU A 62 24.98 8.34 -3.00
N GLY A 63 23.69 8.58 -3.23
CA GLY A 63 23.27 9.18 -4.48
C GLY A 63 21.77 9.24 -4.65
N LYS A 64 21.39 9.76 -5.82
CA LYS A 64 20.03 9.83 -6.30
C LYS A 64 19.95 9.30 -7.72
N LEU A 65 18.92 8.53 -8.01
CA LEU A 65 18.54 8.09 -9.35
C LEU A 65 17.10 8.56 -9.61
N ILE A 66 16.82 8.97 -10.83
CA ILE A 66 15.48 9.30 -11.27
C ILE A 66 15.30 8.63 -12.63
N ASP A 67 14.26 7.84 -12.78
CA ASP A 67 13.92 7.17 -14.02
C ASP A 67 12.42 7.26 -14.32
N LEU A 68 12.08 7.15 -15.60
CA LEU A 68 10.72 7.20 -16.10
C LEU A 68 10.25 5.81 -16.52
N LEU A 69 9.31 5.24 -15.76
CA LEU A 69 8.68 3.96 -16.06
C LEU A 69 7.27 4.19 -16.62
N GLY A 70 7.21 4.50 -17.92
CA GLY A 70 5.96 4.75 -18.63
C GLY A 70 5.27 6.03 -18.15
N LEU A 71 4.15 5.86 -17.43
CA LEU A 71 3.38 6.96 -16.83
C LEU A 71 3.84 7.34 -15.42
N PHE A 72 4.91 6.72 -14.92
CA PHE A 72 5.40 6.93 -13.57
C PHE A 72 6.84 7.44 -13.57
N THR A 73 7.15 8.22 -12.54
CA THR A 73 8.52 8.63 -12.20
C THR A 73 8.95 7.86 -10.96
N VAL A 74 10.11 7.22 -11.03
CA VAL A 74 10.75 6.54 -9.89
C VAL A 74 11.94 7.37 -9.45
N SER A 75 11.88 7.91 -8.24
CA SER A 75 13.02 8.58 -7.62
C SER A 75 13.60 7.68 -6.52
N ILE A 76 14.90 7.44 -6.55
CA ILE A 76 15.60 6.56 -5.61
C ILE A 76 16.67 7.36 -4.91
N HIS A 77 16.60 7.45 -3.59
CA HIS A 77 17.67 7.98 -2.76
C HIS A 77 18.33 6.83 -2.00
N PHE A 78 19.66 6.78 -2.01
CA PHE A 78 20.37 5.70 -1.33
C PHE A 78 21.57 6.21 -0.54
N TYR A 79 21.84 5.52 0.57
CA TYR A 79 22.87 5.85 1.55
C TYR A 79 23.51 4.56 2.06
N SER A 80 24.82 4.43 1.92
CA SER A 80 25.60 3.30 2.41
C SER A 80 26.15 3.58 3.81
N PHE A 81 25.90 2.64 4.72
CA PHE A 81 26.39 2.59 6.08
C PHE A 81 27.14 1.27 6.26
N ASP A 82 28.46 1.35 6.35
CA ASP A 82 29.36 0.19 6.45
C ASP A 82 29.11 -0.86 5.34
N THR A 83 28.39 -1.94 5.64
CA THR A 83 28.12 -3.08 4.74
C THR A 83 26.71 -3.09 4.16
N GLU A 84 25.89 -2.12 4.52
CA GLU A 84 24.47 -2.05 4.18
C GLU A 84 24.14 -0.72 3.51
N SER A 85 23.38 -0.77 2.42
CA SER A 85 22.85 0.41 1.76
C SER A 85 21.35 0.49 1.97
N ILE A 86 20.88 1.62 2.49
CA ILE A 86 19.46 1.91 2.60
C ILE A 86 19.04 2.65 1.35
N ALA A 87 18.13 2.06 0.58
CA ALA A 87 17.52 2.64 -0.61
C ALA A 87 16.05 2.98 -0.33
N ILE A 88 15.67 4.20 -0.71
CA ILE A 88 14.33 4.74 -0.52
C ILE A 88 13.78 5.08 -1.90
N PHE A 89 12.75 4.35 -2.28
CA PHE A 89 12.05 4.46 -3.55
C PHE A 89 10.82 5.34 -3.37
N TYR A 90 10.66 6.32 -4.24
CA TYR A 90 9.47 7.17 -4.35
C TYR A 90 8.86 6.96 -5.72
N PHE A 91 7.56 6.73 -5.75
CA PHE A 91 6.76 6.59 -6.97
C PHE A 91 5.85 7.81 -7.10
N ALA A 92 5.85 8.47 -8.25
CA ALA A 92 4.94 9.57 -8.56
C ALA A 92 4.36 9.39 -9.97
N GLU A 93 3.26 10.07 -10.27
CA GLU A 93 2.84 10.21 -11.67
C GLU A 93 3.90 10.98 -12.44
N LYS A 94 3.96 10.72 -13.75
CA LYS A 94 4.78 11.51 -14.63
C LYS A 94 4.32 12.97 -14.59
N ASP A 95 5.27 13.89 -14.61
CA ASP A 95 5.04 15.35 -14.63
C ASP A 95 4.47 15.95 -13.33
N THR A 96 4.31 15.16 -12.26
CA THR A 96 3.98 15.69 -10.92
C THR A 96 5.13 16.53 -10.37
N HIS A 97 4.82 17.71 -9.84
CA HIS A 97 5.82 18.59 -9.23
C HIS A 97 6.12 18.13 -7.79
N THR A 98 7.08 17.23 -7.63
CA THR A 98 7.53 16.78 -6.31
C THR A 98 8.56 17.76 -5.72
N ASP A 99 8.35 18.19 -4.47
CA ASP A 99 9.34 18.97 -3.72
C ASP A 99 10.56 18.08 -3.39
N TYR A 100 11.61 18.23 -4.20
CA TYR A 100 12.83 17.45 -4.08
C TYR A 100 13.60 17.73 -2.78
N ASP A 101 13.52 18.93 -2.22
CA ASP A 101 14.23 19.27 -0.98
C ASP A 101 13.57 18.59 0.22
N VAL A 102 12.24 18.58 0.26
CA VAL A 102 11.46 17.81 1.25
C VAL A 102 11.71 16.31 1.07
N MET A 103 11.78 15.81 -0.17
CA MET A 103 12.07 14.40 -0.43
C MET A 103 13.49 14.00 0.04
N CYS A 104 14.52 14.80 -0.25
CA CYS A 104 15.89 14.56 0.18
C CYS A 104 16.05 14.61 1.71
N SER A 105 15.48 15.61 2.37
CA SER A 105 15.52 15.73 3.84
C SER A 105 14.79 14.57 4.53
N THR A 106 13.64 14.17 3.99
CA THR A 106 12.87 13.00 4.44
C THR A 106 13.68 11.71 4.26
N SER A 107 14.32 11.53 3.11
CA SER A 107 15.17 10.36 2.83
C SER A 107 16.33 10.23 3.80
N ARG A 108 17.03 11.33 4.09
CA ARG A 108 18.11 11.33 5.10
C ARG A 108 17.59 10.94 6.48
N THR A 109 16.40 11.41 6.84
CA THR A 109 15.76 11.08 8.12
C THR A 109 15.42 9.60 8.21
N LEU A 110 14.76 9.06 7.18
CA LEU A 110 14.40 7.64 7.11
C LEU A 110 15.64 6.73 7.12
N ALA A 111 16.68 7.07 6.37
CA ALA A 111 17.93 6.32 6.34
C ALA A 111 18.58 6.26 7.75
N LYS A 112 18.66 7.40 8.44
CA LYS A 112 19.16 7.45 9.83
C LYS A 112 18.30 6.63 10.79
N MET A 113 16.98 6.67 10.63
CA MET A 113 16.06 5.87 11.47
C MET A 113 16.30 4.38 11.29
N CYS A 114 16.51 3.92 10.04
CA CYS A 114 16.81 2.52 9.74
C CYS A 114 18.12 2.08 10.38
N CYS A 115 19.16 2.90 10.32
CA CYS A 115 20.47 2.57 10.90
C CYS A 115 20.53 2.69 12.42
N SER A 116 19.62 3.45 13.04
CA SER A 116 19.61 3.66 14.49
C SER A 116 18.75 2.64 15.25
N ASN A 117 18.34 1.54 14.61
CA ASN A 117 17.47 0.50 15.16
C ASN A 117 16.19 1.06 15.81
N VAL A 118 15.64 2.13 15.24
CA VAL A 118 14.38 2.71 15.70
C VAL A 118 13.25 1.68 15.48
N PRO A 119 12.25 1.59 16.37
CA PRO A 119 11.11 0.69 16.16
C PRO A 119 10.44 0.92 14.80
N LEU A 120 10.03 -0.18 14.15
CA LEU A 120 9.34 -0.13 12.85
C LEU A 120 8.08 0.74 12.90
N SER A 121 7.41 0.81 14.05
CA SER A 121 6.26 1.70 14.27
C SER A 121 6.60 3.18 14.04
N SER A 122 7.80 3.63 14.40
CA SER A 122 8.25 5.00 14.13
C SER A 122 8.47 5.24 12.65
N ILE A 123 9.06 4.28 11.93
CA ILE A 123 9.23 4.34 10.47
C ILE A 123 7.86 4.41 9.80
N ASN A 124 6.91 3.58 10.23
CA ASN A 124 5.53 3.59 9.74
C ASN A 124 4.87 4.95 9.98
N ASN A 125 5.02 5.52 11.17
CA ASN A 125 4.45 6.83 11.50
C ASN A 125 5.04 7.94 10.61
N THR A 126 6.35 7.91 10.35
CA THR A 126 7.00 8.85 9.42
C THR A 126 6.45 8.68 8.01
N CYS A 127 6.34 7.44 7.50
CA CYS A 127 5.83 7.17 6.16
C CYS A 127 4.34 7.50 6.00
N ASN A 128 3.53 7.30 7.04
CA ASN A 128 2.11 7.66 7.05
C ASN A 128 1.88 9.17 7.03
N LYS A 129 2.86 9.98 7.42
CA LYS A 129 2.80 11.44 7.23
C LYS A 129 3.07 11.85 5.78
N ILE A 130 3.95 11.11 5.10
CA ILE A 130 4.29 11.34 3.68
C ILE A 130 3.12 10.97 2.79
N ILE A 131 2.57 9.76 2.98
CA ILE A 131 1.39 9.25 2.28
C ILE A 131 0.33 8.99 3.34
N PRO A 132 -0.65 9.88 3.53
CA PRO A 132 -1.70 9.72 4.53
C PRO A 132 -2.51 8.44 4.37
N ASN A 133 -3.08 7.97 5.48
CA ASN A 133 -4.09 6.91 5.46
C ASN A 133 -5.45 7.51 5.03
N PHE A 134 -6.31 6.66 4.50
CA PHE A 134 -7.68 7.03 4.20
C PHE A 134 -8.58 6.78 5.42
N GLU A 135 -9.34 7.79 5.80
CA GLU A 135 -10.39 7.70 6.83
C GLU A 135 -11.72 7.31 6.19
N GLY A 136 -12.56 6.56 6.91
CA GLY A 136 -13.92 6.26 6.46
C GLY A 136 -14.13 4.86 5.89
N LEU A 137 -13.11 3.98 5.91
CA LEU A 137 -13.35 2.55 5.75
C LEU A 137 -14.07 2.02 6.99
N SER A 138 -15.33 1.62 6.83
CA SER A 138 -16.11 0.95 7.89
C SER A 138 -15.76 -0.53 7.98
N ALA A 139 -15.61 -1.20 6.84
CA ALA A 139 -15.21 -2.60 6.79
C ALA A 139 -14.59 -2.98 5.45
N LEU A 140 -13.67 -3.94 5.47
CA LEU A 140 -13.17 -4.66 4.31
C LEU A 140 -13.54 -6.14 4.48
N PHE A 141 -14.16 -6.71 3.44
CA PHE A 141 -14.42 -8.13 3.30
C PHE A 141 -13.62 -8.67 2.12
N VAL A 142 -12.85 -9.72 2.37
CA VAL A 142 -12.20 -10.53 1.33
C VAL A 142 -12.88 -11.89 1.36
N VAL A 143 -13.59 -12.21 0.29
CA VAL A 143 -14.51 -13.35 0.24
C VAL A 143 -14.23 -14.12 -1.04
N SER A 144 -14.22 -15.45 -1.00
CA SER A 144 -14.22 -16.24 -2.24
C SER A 144 -15.55 -16.05 -2.99
N THR A 145 -15.55 -16.27 -4.30
CA THR A 145 -16.80 -16.31 -5.10
C THR A 145 -17.77 -17.41 -4.69
N THR A 146 -17.35 -18.35 -3.84
CA THR A 146 -18.19 -19.38 -3.22
C THR A 146 -18.77 -18.97 -1.86
N GLY A 147 -18.50 -17.75 -1.39
CA GLY A 147 -19.05 -17.20 -0.15
C GLY A 147 -18.22 -17.45 1.11
N HIS A 148 -17.00 -18.00 0.99
CA HIS A 148 -16.13 -18.15 2.16
C HIS A 148 -15.44 -16.83 2.49
N THR A 149 -15.68 -16.31 3.68
CA THR A 149 -14.98 -15.12 4.18
C THR A 149 -13.55 -15.48 4.55
N LEU A 150 -12.58 -15.04 3.74
CA LEU A 150 -11.15 -15.31 3.93
C LEU A 150 -10.51 -14.33 4.91
N PHE A 151 -10.92 -13.06 4.85
CA PHE A 151 -10.43 -12.02 5.74
C PHE A 151 -11.48 -10.92 5.94
N THR A 152 -11.52 -10.36 7.15
CA THR A 152 -12.28 -9.14 7.43
C THR A 152 -11.49 -8.18 8.29
N LYS A 153 -11.52 -6.89 7.94
CA LYS A 153 -11.18 -5.79 8.86
C LYS A 153 -12.43 -4.96 9.07
N ILE A 154 -12.87 -4.80 10.31
CA ILE A 154 -14.07 -4.05 10.65
C ILE A 154 -13.68 -2.99 11.66
N ARG A 155 -14.16 -1.76 11.47
CA ARG A 155 -13.87 -0.65 12.38
C ARG A 155 -14.50 -0.95 13.76
N PRO A 156 -13.79 -0.71 14.88
CA PRO A 156 -14.26 -1.14 16.20
C PRO A 156 -15.64 -0.59 16.63
N ASP A 157 -16.02 0.58 16.13
CA ASP A 157 -17.32 1.23 16.38
C ASP A 157 -18.49 0.60 15.60
N LYS A 158 -18.22 -0.37 14.71
CA LYS A 158 -19.23 -1.05 13.86
C LYS A 158 -19.54 -2.47 14.38
N ALA A 159 -19.87 -2.59 15.67
CA ALA A 159 -20.11 -3.88 16.33
C ALA A 159 -21.16 -4.76 15.62
N SER A 160 -22.25 -4.16 15.12
CA SER A 160 -23.30 -4.88 14.39
C SER A 160 -22.80 -5.55 13.10
N ILE A 161 -21.81 -4.97 12.42
CA ILE A 161 -21.17 -5.56 11.24
C ILE A 161 -20.30 -6.73 11.67
N SER A 162 -19.56 -6.58 12.77
CA SER A 162 -18.69 -7.62 13.32
C SER A 162 -19.48 -8.90 13.67
N GLU A 163 -20.64 -8.76 14.29
CA GLU A 163 -21.48 -9.90 14.67
C GLU A 163 -22.06 -10.66 13.46
N ASN A 164 -22.18 -10.00 12.31
CA ASN A 164 -22.85 -10.54 11.12
C ASN A 164 -21.92 -10.74 9.92
N HIS A 165 -20.59 -10.71 10.12
CA HIS A 165 -19.62 -10.67 9.03
C HIS A 165 -19.67 -11.89 8.10
N ILE A 166 -20.03 -13.07 8.62
CA ILE A 166 -20.19 -14.30 7.83
C ILE A 166 -21.39 -14.18 6.89
N GLN A 167 -22.54 -13.73 7.41
CA GLN A 167 -23.77 -13.52 6.65
C GLN A 167 -23.56 -12.46 5.58
N ILE A 168 -22.85 -11.38 5.91
CA ILE A 168 -22.49 -10.33 4.95
C ILE A 168 -21.61 -10.90 3.83
N GLY A 169 -20.61 -11.72 4.16
CA GLY A 169 -19.77 -12.40 3.16
C GLY A 169 -20.59 -13.27 2.20
N GLY A 170 -21.48 -14.11 2.75
CA GLY A 170 -22.39 -14.93 1.94
C GLY A 170 -23.33 -14.10 1.07
N PHE A 171 -23.86 -13.00 1.60
CA PHE A 171 -24.70 -12.06 0.86
C PHE A 171 -23.97 -11.41 -0.32
N LEU A 172 -22.72 -10.95 -0.11
CA LEU A 172 -21.89 -10.35 -1.16
C LEU A 172 -21.64 -11.35 -2.31
N SER A 173 -21.30 -12.60 -1.96
CA SER A 173 -21.13 -13.67 -2.94
C SER A 173 -22.41 -13.93 -3.74
N ALA A 174 -23.55 -14.06 -3.06
CA ALA A 174 -24.83 -14.36 -3.71
C ALA A 174 -25.28 -13.24 -4.66
N ILE A 175 -25.17 -11.98 -4.23
CA ILE A 175 -25.50 -10.83 -5.07
C ILE A 175 -24.59 -10.75 -6.29
N LEU A 176 -23.29 -10.98 -6.12
CA LEU A 176 -22.36 -10.94 -7.23
C LEU A 176 -22.65 -12.05 -8.25
N MET A 177 -22.93 -13.27 -7.79
CA MET A 177 -23.35 -14.38 -8.65
C MET A 177 -24.62 -14.02 -9.43
N PHE A 178 -25.65 -13.51 -8.74
CA PHE A 178 -26.88 -13.06 -9.38
C PHE A 178 -26.62 -11.98 -10.44
N SER A 179 -25.80 -10.97 -10.11
CA SER A 179 -25.43 -9.91 -11.04
C SER A 179 -24.72 -10.46 -12.27
N ASN A 180 -23.78 -11.41 -12.09
CA ASN A 180 -23.06 -12.00 -13.22
C ASN A 180 -23.99 -12.85 -14.10
N GLU A 181 -24.93 -13.57 -13.50
CA GLU A 181 -25.87 -14.40 -14.26
C GLU A 181 -26.91 -13.60 -15.05
N ILE A 182 -27.38 -12.47 -14.50
CA ILE A 182 -28.52 -11.72 -15.05
C ILE A 182 -28.07 -10.47 -15.82
N ILE A 183 -27.10 -9.72 -15.29
CA ILE A 183 -26.66 -8.43 -15.84
C ILE A 183 -25.49 -8.66 -16.80
N ALA A 184 -24.43 -9.34 -16.34
CA ALA A 184 -23.21 -9.49 -17.13
C ALA A 184 -23.42 -10.33 -18.41
N LYS A 185 -24.36 -11.30 -18.41
CA LYS A 185 -24.72 -12.05 -19.63
C LYS A 185 -25.21 -11.16 -20.78
N ASN A 186 -25.78 -10.00 -20.47
CA ASN A 186 -26.40 -9.12 -21.46
C ASN A 186 -25.59 -7.86 -21.74
N SER A 187 -24.87 -7.31 -20.75
CA SER A 187 -24.09 -6.07 -20.92
C SER A 187 -22.57 -6.24 -20.80
N GLY A 188 -22.08 -7.37 -20.28
CA GLY A 188 -20.68 -7.55 -19.90
C GLY A 188 -20.26 -6.80 -18.63
N ASP A 189 -21.18 -6.04 -18.01
CA ASP A 189 -20.88 -5.28 -16.80
C ASP A 189 -20.92 -6.16 -15.54
N THR A 190 -19.99 -5.90 -14.63
CA THR A 190 -19.96 -6.53 -13.30
C THR A 190 -20.39 -5.53 -12.23
N LEU A 191 -20.96 -6.04 -11.14
CA LEU A 191 -21.35 -5.20 -10.01
C LEU A 191 -20.10 -4.58 -9.35
N GLN A 192 -19.94 -3.27 -9.51
CA GLN A 192 -18.82 -2.52 -8.94
C GLN A 192 -19.17 -1.83 -7.62
N ALA A 193 -20.46 -1.60 -7.34
CA ALA A 193 -20.85 -0.97 -6.09
C ALA A 193 -22.32 -1.22 -5.68
N ILE A 194 -22.59 -1.14 -4.37
CA ILE A 194 -23.93 -1.20 -3.78
C ILE A 194 -24.12 -0.03 -2.82
N ASN A 195 -25.12 0.82 -3.05
CA ASN A 195 -25.39 2.04 -2.28
C ASN A 195 -26.43 1.81 -1.16
N PHE A 196 -26.14 2.28 0.06
CA PHE A 196 -27.00 2.21 1.25
C PHE A 196 -27.26 3.58 1.89
N GLY A 197 -27.50 4.61 1.08
CA GLY A 197 -27.88 5.97 1.53
C GLY A 197 -26.76 6.77 2.22
N GLY A 198 -26.19 6.24 3.31
CA GLY A 198 -25.05 6.82 4.04
C GLY A 198 -23.73 6.07 3.88
N GLN A 199 -23.78 4.85 3.35
CA GLN A 199 -22.60 4.02 3.09
C GLN A 199 -22.70 3.38 1.71
N GLN A 200 -21.58 2.87 1.21
CA GLN A 200 -21.52 2.15 -0.05
C GLN A 200 -20.53 0.99 0.05
N PHE A 201 -20.89 -0.17 -0.48
CA PHE A 201 -19.90 -1.18 -0.84
C PHE A 201 -19.28 -0.80 -2.18
N ILE A 202 -17.96 -0.73 -2.23
CA ILE A 202 -17.19 -0.77 -3.47
C ILE A 202 -16.69 -2.19 -3.62
N ILE A 203 -16.94 -2.80 -4.77
CA ILE A 203 -16.68 -4.21 -5.03
C ILE A 203 -15.72 -4.32 -6.19
N SER A 204 -14.67 -5.09 -6.00
CA SER A 204 -13.79 -5.55 -7.08
C SER A 204 -13.62 -7.05 -6.99
N VAL A 205 -13.42 -7.70 -8.14
CA VAL A 205 -13.26 -9.14 -8.23
C VAL A 205 -11.95 -9.41 -8.96
N LYS A 206 -11.04 -10.14 -8.33
CA LYS A 206 -9.75 -10.55 -8.90
C LYS A 206 -9.47 -12.01 -8.54
N GLU A 207 -9.12 -12.84 -9.51
CA GLU A 207 -8.77 -14.27 -9.32
C GLU A 207 -9.78 -15.04 -8.43
N ASP A 208 -11.10 -14.92 -8.71
CA ASP A 208 -12.18 -15.54 -7.93
C ASP A 208 -12.29 -15.10 -6.46
N ILE A 209 -11.65 -13.99 -6.13
CA ILE A 209 -11.76 -13.31 -4.83
C ILE A 209 -12.49 -11.99 -4.99
N ILE A 210 -13.49 -11.80 -4.14
CA ILE A 210 -14.29 -10.59 -3.99
C ILE A 210 -13.65 -9.74 -2.90
N PHE A 211 -13.28 -8.52 -3.26
CA PHE A 211 -12.86 -7.48 -2.33
C PHE A 211 -13.98 -6.45 -2.23
N ALA A 212 -14.65 -6.42 -1.08
CA ALA A 212 -15.75 -5.50 -0.81
C ALA A 212 -15.39 -4.52 0.31
N TYR A 213 -15.35 -3.24 -0.03
CA TYR A 213 -15.00 -2.13 0.86
C TYR A 213 -16.26 -1.37 1.24
N LEU A 214 -16.70 -1.49 2.48
CA LEU A 214 -17.77 -0.65 3.01
C LEU A 214 -17.19 0.69 3.45
N VAL A 215 -17.60 1.76 2.78
CA VAL A 215 -17.13 3.12 3.05
C VAL A 215 -18.28 4.04 3.42
N ASP A 216 -18.00 4.99 4.30
CA ASP A 216 -18.91 6.10 4.58
C ASP A 216 -18.92 7.05 3.36
N ASN A 217 -20.08 7.60 2.99
CA ASN A 217 -20.24 8.38 1.74
C ASN A 217 -19.53 9.75 1.74
N SER A 218 -18.91 10.15 2.85
CA SER A 218 -18.21 11.43 2.99
C SER A 218 -16.80 11.38 2.40
N ALA A 219 -16.66 11.92 1.18
CA ALA A 219 -15.41 12.24 0.48
C ALA A 219 -14.51 11.04 0.13
N LYS A 220 -14.73 10.45 -1.05
CA LYS A 220 -13.73 9.63 -1.72
C LYS A 220 -12.73 10.55 -2.42
N SER A 221 -11.44 10.39 -2.13
CA SER A 221 -10.37 10.96 -2.94
C SER A 221 -10.00 9.99 -4.07
N ASP A 222 -9.35 10.49 -5.13
CA ASP A 222 -8.87 9.65 -6.24
C ASP A 222 -7.92 8.53 -5.75
N ASN A 223 -7.19 8.79 -4.65
CA ASN A 223 -6.33 7.83 -3.98
C ASN A 223 -7.08 6.61 -3.42
N PHE A 224 -8.38 6.73 -3.12
CA PHE A 224 -9.16 5.62 -2.57
C PHE A 224 -9.22 4.43 -3.53
N LYS A 225 -9.60 4.67 -4.79
CA LYS A 225 -9.73 3.60 -5.80
C LYS A 225 -8.40 2.89 -5.99
N ARG A 226 -7.32 3.66 -6.08
CA ARG A 226 -5.97 3.13 -6.20
C ARG A 226 -5.58 2.28 -5.00
N TYR A 227 -5.90 2.68 -3.77
CA TYR A 227 -5.63 1.87 -2.59
C TYR A 227 -6.44 0.58 -2.56
N THR A 228 -7.70 0.60 -3.01
CA THR A 228 -8.47 -0.64 -3.14
C THR A 228 -7.83 -1.62 -4.12
N ASP A 229 -7.35 -1.13 -5.26
CA ASP A 229 -6.68 -1.98 -6.26
C ASP A 229 -5.36 -2.57 -5.74
N LEU A 230 -4.55 -1.75 -5.05
CA LEU A 230 -3.28 -2.16 -4.45
C LEU A 230 -3.46 -3.18 -3.33
N ILE A 231 -4.48 -3.02 -2.49
CA ILE A 231 -4.78 -3.98 -1.41
C ILE A 231 -5.17 -5.33 -1.98
N ALA A 232 -5.94 -5.35 -3.05
CA ALA A 232 -6.28 -6.59 -3.73
C ALA A 232 -5.04 -7.27 -4.33
N GLU A 233 -4.12 -6.49 -4.93
CA GLU A 233 -2.84 -7.00 -5.42
C GLU A 233 -1.94 -7.52 -4.30
N GLU A 234 -1.78 -6.78 -3.20
CA GLU A 234 -0.97 -7.23 -2.06
C GLU A 234 -1.54 -8.52 -1.43
N PHE A 235 -2.87 -8.68 -1.38
CA PHE A 235 -3.48 -9.92 -0.91
C PHE A 235 -3.13 -11.10 -1.81
N LEU A 236 -3.30 -10.93 -3.13
CA LEU A 236 -3.03 -12.00 -4.09
C LEU A 236 -1.54 -12.32 -4.15
N ASP A 237 -0.66 -11.32 -4.14
CA ASP A 237 0.80 -11.50 -4.10
C ASP A 237 1.23 -12.29 -2.86
N GLN A 238 0.60 -12.04 -1.71
CA GLN A 238 0.97 -12.68 -0.44
C GLN A 238 0.33 -14.06 -0.26
N PHE A 239 -0.89 -14.27 -0.75
CA PHE A 239 -1.70 -15.44 -0.39
C PHE A 239 -2.23 -16.25 -1.58
N ARG A 240 -1.75 -16.03 -2.81
CA ARG A 240 -2.21 -16.78 -4.01
C ARG A 240 -2.25 -18.29 -3.79
N ASP A 241 -1.20 -18.87 -3.23
CA ASP A 241 -1.14 -20.33 -3.01
C ASP A 241 -2.07 -20.79 -1.88
N SER A 242 -2.21 -19.97 -0.83
CA SER A 242 -3.16 -20.17 0.27
C SER A 242 -4.61 -20.14 -0.20
N VAL A 243 -4.94 -19.23 -1.14
CA VAL A 243 -6.26 -19.14 -1.76
C VAL A 243 -6.53 -20.37 -2.64
N LYS A 244 -5.58 -20.75 -3.51
CA LYS A 244 -5.74 -21.89 -4.42
C LYS A 244 -5.90 -23.22 -3.68
N ASN A 245 -5.19 -23.38 -2.57
CA ASN A 245 -5.22 -24.59 -1.75
C ASN A 245 -6.00 -24.39 -0.45
N PHE A 246 -6.99 -23.48 -0.46
CA PHE A 246 -7.74 -23.13 0.75
C PHE A 246 -8.43 -24.36 1.33
N ASN A 247 -8.08 -24.70 2.56
CA ASN A 247 -8.55 -25.88 3.28
C ASN A 247 -9.51 -25.53 4.44
N GLY A 248 -9.95 -24.27 4.53
CA GLY A 248 -10.79 -23.77 5.63
C GLY A 248 -10.03 -23.08 6.76
N ASP A 249 -8.68 -23.13 6.80
CA ASP A 249 -7.90 -22.44 7.83
C ASP A 249 -7.83 -20.94 7.55
N LEU A 250 -8.38 -20.09 8.43
CA LEU A 250 -8.32 -18.63 8.29
C LEU A 250 -7.03 -18.04 8.86
N MET A 251 -6.27 -18.79 9.67
CA MET A 251 -5.07 -18.28 10.34
C MET A 251 -3.98 -17.88 9.35
N GLN A 252 -3.97 -18.49 8.17
CA GLN A 252 -3.05 -18.14 7.09
C GLN A 252 -3.20 -16.68 6.60
N PHE A 253 -4.34 -16.01 6.82
CA PHE A 253 -4.58 -14.64 6.36
C PHE A 253 -4.39 -13.56 7.45
N VAL A 254 -4.10 -13.95 8.70
CA VAL A 254 -4.05 -13.01 9.85
C VAL A 254 -3.05 -11.87 9.65
N GLY A 255 -1.92 -12.16 8.97
CA GLY A 255 -0.89 -11.15 8.67
C GLY A 255 -1.37 -10.02 7.76
N PHE A 256 -2.47 -10.21 7.02
CA PHE A 256 -2.98 -9.22 6.08
C PHE A 256 -3.48 -7.95 6.76
N LYS A 257 -3.91 -8.03 8.03
CA LYS A 257 -4.32 -6.84 8.80
C LYS A 257 -3.25 -5.75 8.79
N LEU A 258 -1.98 -6.11 8.90
CA LEU A 258 -0.87 -5.16 8.89
C LEU A 258 -0.71 -4.44 7.55
N VAL A 259 -1.09 -5.08 6.44
CA VAL A 259 -1.11 -4.44 5.12
C VAL A 259 -2.24 -3.42 5.05
N VAL A 260 -3.45 -3.83 5.45
CA VAL A 260 -4.63 -2.95 5.38
C VAL A 260 -4.48 -1.73 6.29
N ASP A 261 -3.88 -1.90 7.48
CA ASP A 261 -3.61 -0.83 8.45
C ASP A 261 -2.65 0.26 7.91
N LYS A 262 -1.88 -0.03 6.84
CA LYS A 262 -1.07 1.00 6.14
C LYS A 262 -1.92 1.96 5.33
N TYR A 263 -3.07 1.53 4.85
CA TYR A 263 -3.91 2.30 3.93
C TYR A 263 -5.15 2.87 4.63
N PHE A 264 -5.68 2.16 5.62
CA PHE A 264 -6.93 2.52 6.30
C PHE A 264 -6.75 2.48 7.81
N LEU A 265 -7.25 3.52 8.49
CA LEU A 265 -7.32 3.59 9.95
C LEU A 265 -8.46 2.69 10.45
#